data_AF-A0A0Q9LYT0-F1
#
_entry.id   AF-A0A0Q9LYT0-F1
#
_cell.length_a   1.000
_cell.length_b   1.000
_cell.length_c   1.000
_cell.angle_alpha   90.00
_cell.angle_beta   90.00
_cell.angle_gamma   90.00
#
_symmetry.space_group_name_H-M   'P 1'
#
loop_
_entity.id
_entity.type
_entity.pdbx_description
1 polymer ?
#
loop_
_entity_poly.entity_id
_entity_poly.type
_entity_poly.pdbx_seq_one_letter_code
_entity_poly.pdbx_strand_id
1 'polypeptide(L)'
;MGVLLRVLGLQALVAVIERASPRAGAVAAFLTVLVANLAPLYAVATGTWLAGDVLIAFWLENIAVYFWLVFQALTATRLYDKPGAVSFRSGSEVTPVTGEAARWIAVVGLTGMLGFASVLHGMFAISLAMTTGTRGTLASFLVLFAVVWSSHGVATILPWIGGGRRHDPDATAVGADSKRRLAVLHVSLIATFAFLQLTGGMKSLNAAVDLGFGDFFHGGPLPQAPTMSLVPAVVLIGTKLFVDVLGLLDPRPSGSVSARRAEADSTA
;
A
#
# COMPACT_ATOMS: atom_id res chain seq x y z
N MET A 1 0.07 -20.81 -14.04
CA MET A 1 0.75 -20.00 -12.99
C MET A 1 2.15 -19.54 -13.40
N GLY A 2 2.99 -20.40 -13.98
CA GLY A 2 4.29 -19.99 -14.52
C GLY A 2 4.20 -18.81 -15.50
N VAL A 3 3.18 -18.78 -16.36
CA VAL A 3 2.95 -17.70 -17.34
C VAL A 3 2.73 -16.33 -16.69
N LEU A 4 1.92 -16.22 -15.64
CA LEU A 4 1.66 -14.92 -14.96
C LEU A 4 2.94 -14.32 -14.37
N LEU A 5 3.73 -15.13 -13.66
CA LEU A 5 5.02 -14.68 -13.12
C LEU A 5 6.03 -14.35 -14.23
N ARG A 6 5.91 -15.02 -15.39
CA ARG A 6 6.74 -14.76 -16.58
C ARG A 6 6.37 -13.41 -17.21
N VAL A 7 5.08 -13.16 -17.41
CA VAL A 7 4.54 -11.90 -17.94
C VAL A 7 4.88 -10.72 -17.01
N LEU A 8 4.85 -10.92 -15.70
CA LEU A 8 5.23 -9.89 -14.72
C LEU A 8 6.76 -9.73 -14.56
N GLY A 9 7.59 -10.54 -15.23
CA GLY A 9 9.05 -10.51 -15.07
C GLY A 9 9.55 -10.97 -13.69
N LEU A 10 8.70 -11.62 -12.88
CA LEU A 10 8.99 -11.95 -11.48
C LEU A 10 9.67 -13.32 -11.29
N GLN A 11 9.94 -14.06 -12.37
CA GLN A 11 10.48 -15.43 -12.24
C GLN A 11 11.86 -15.46 -11.59
N ALA A 12 12.76 -14.56 -11.99
CA ALA A 12 14.10 -14.47 -11.39
C ALA A 12 14.00 -14.11 -9.90
N LEU A 13 13.13 -13.17 -9.56
CA LEU A 13 12.90 -12.76 -8.17
C LEU A 13 12.36 -13.92 -7.33
N VAL A 14 11.40 -14.68 -7.84
CA VAL A 14 10.86 -15.87 -7.15
C VAL A 14 11.94 -16.92 -6.97
N ALA A 15 12.76 -17.20 -7.98
CA ALA A 15 13.86 -18.17 -7.88
C ALA A 15 14.94 -17.76 -6.86
N VAL A 16 15.23 -16.46 -6.75
CA VAL A 16 16.13 -15.92 -5.71
C VAL A 16 15.50 -16.05 -4.33
N ILE A 17 14.22 -15.72 -4.21
CA ILE A 17 13.46 -15.79 -2.95
C ILE A 17 13.33 -17.23 -2.44
N GLU A 18 13.05 -18.19 -3.31
CA GLU A 18 12.95 -19.61 -2.95
C GLU A 18 14.28 -20.18 -2.42
N ARG A 19 15.41 -19.54 -2.75
CA ARG A 19 16.75 -19.89 -2.24
C ARG A 19 17.16 -19.10 -1.01
N ALA A 20 16.46 -18.00 -0.69
CA ALA A 20 16.80 -17.15 0.43
C ALA A 20 16.32 -17.77 1.76
N SER A 21 17.13 -17.67 2.80
CA SER A 21 16.68 -18.09 4.13
C SER A 21 15.54 -17.16 4.63
N PRO A 22 14.59 -17.66 5.43
CA PRO A 22 13.51 -16.84 5.98
C PRO A 22 14.04 -15.61 6.75
N ARG A 23 15.19 -15.76 7.42
CA ARG A 23 15.87 -14.66 8.12
C ARG A 23 16.39 -13.59 7.15
N ALA A 24 17.05 -14.01 6.07
CA ALA A 24 17.53 -13.07 5.05
C ALA A 24 16.37 -12.31 4.40
N GLY A 25 15.25 -12.99 4.16
CA GLY A 25 14.03 -12.37 3.65
C GLY A 25 13.42 -11.34 4.61
N ALA A 26 13.36 -11.65 5.90
CA ALA A 26 12.88 -10.72 6.93
C ALA A 26 13.80 -9.49 7.06
N VAL A 27 15.13 -9.70 7.05
CA VAL A 27 16.11 -8.61 7.06
C VAL A 27 15.97 -7.74 5.82
N ALA A 28 15.85 -8.35 4.64
CA ALA A 28 15.63 -7.61 3.40
C ALA A 28 14.35 -6.77 3.49
N ALA A 29 13.22 -7.37 3.88
CA ALA A 29 11.96 -6.65 4.04
C ALA A 29 12.09 -5.47 5.05
N PHE A 30 12.74 -5.69 6.19
CA PHE A 30 13.00 -4.64 7.18
C PHE A 30 13.84 -3.50 6.59
N LEU A 31 14.96 -3.81 5.93
CA LEU A 31 15.84 -2.81 5.34
C LEU A 31 15.12 -2.02 4.24
N THR A 32 14.34 -2.68 3.38
CA THR A 32 13.62 -1.97 2.32
C THR A 32 12.50 -1.08 2.88
N VAL A 33 11.79 -1.50 3.93
CA VAL A 33 10.81 -0.66 4.65
C VAL A 33 11.49 0.54 5.30
N LEU A 34 12.66 0.33 5.91
CA LEU A 34 13.44 1.39 6.51
C LEU A 34 13.87 2.41 5.45
N VAL A 35 14.43 1.98 4.33
CA VAL A 35 14.84 2.86 3.23
C VAL A 35 13.64 3.59 2.63
N ALA A 36 12.52 2.90 2.39
CA ALA A 36 11.30 3.49 1.83
C ALA A 36 10.72 4.61 2.73
N ASN A 37 10.92 4.52 4.04
CA ASN A 37 10.48 5.54 5.00
C ASN A 37 11.52 6.64 5.24
N LEU A 38 12.82 6.29 5.32
CA LEU A 38 13.88 7.26 5.58
C LEU A 38 14.21 8.12 4.37
N ALA A 39 14.02 7.62 3.14
CA ALA A 39 14.36 8.40 1.94
C ALA A 39 13.52 9.69 1.83
N PRO A 40 12.18 9.68 1.97
CA PRO A 40 11.39 10.91 2.04
C PRO A 40 11.80 11.82 3.21
N LEU A 41 12.11 11.25 4.39
CA LEU A 41 12.50 12.04 5.56
C LEU A 41 13.82 12.77 5.31
N TYR A 42 14.81 12.07 4.79
CA TYR A 42 16.11 12.63 4.42
C TYR A 42 15.97 13.69 3.33
N ALA A 43 15.11 13.45 2.34
CA ALA A 43 14.89 14.41 1.27
C ALA A 43 14.29 15.73 1.80
N VAL A 44 13.33 15.64 2.72
CA VAL A 44 12.75 16.79 3.41
C VAL A 44 13.79 17.48 4.30
N ALA A 45 14.58 16.71 5.07
CA ALA A 45 15.58 17.25 5.98
C ALA A 45 16.72 17.99 5.27
N THR A 46 17.09 17.55 4.06
CA THR A 46 18.09 18.22 3.21
C THR A 46 17.50 19.33 2.34
N GLY A 47 16.19 19.58 2.43
CA GLY A 47 15.48 20.58 1.62
C GLY A 47 15.36 20.22 0.14
N THR A 48 15.73 18.99 -0.25
CA THR A 48 15.56 18.51 -1.63
C THR A 48 14.10 18.29 -1.96
N TRP A 49 13.29 17.90 -0.98
CA TRP A 49 11.83 17.77 -1.10
C TRP A 49 11.09 18.78 -0.23
N LEU A 50 9.93 19.20 -0.72
CA LEU A 50 8.92 19.97 -0.01
C LEU A 50 7.80 19.05 0.50
N ALA A 51 6.88 19.61 1.28
CA ALA A 51 5.75 18.87 1.83
C ALA A 51 4.88 18.23 0.73
N GLY A 52 4.72 18.89 -0.42
CA GLY A 52 3.95 18.35 -1.53
C GLY A 52 4.57 17.10 -2.17
N ASP A 53 5.90 17.02 -2.21
CA ASP A 53 6.59 15.82 -2.70
C ASP A 53 6.29 14.61 -1.82
N VAL A 54 6.16 14.82 -0.51
CA VAL A 54 5.79 13.77 0.44
C VAL A 54 4.35 13.30 0.22
N LEU A 55 3.41 14.20 -0.11
CA LEU A 55 2.04 13.80 -0.43
C LEU A 55 1.98 12.92 -1.69
N ILE A 56 2.73 13.28 -2.73
CA ILE A 56 2.87 12.47 -3.95
C ILE A 56 3.50 11.11 -3.62
N ALA A 57 4.55 11.09 -2.81
CA ALA A 57 5.20 9.86 -2.35
C ALA A 57 4.21 8.90 -1.64
N PHE A 58 3.37 9.43 -0.76
CA PHE A 58 2.35 8.65 -0.04
C PHE A 58 1.28 8.10 -0.99
N TRP A 59 0.88 8.87 -2.00
CA TRP A 59 -0.03 8.38 -3.04
C TRP A 59 0.59 7.25 -3.87
N LEU A 60 1.85 7.40 -4.28
CA LEU A 60 2.58 6.36 -5.01
C LEU A 60 2.73 5.07 -4.18
N GLU A 61 2.93 5.20 -2.87
CA GLU A 61 2.93 4.06 -1.96
C GLU A 61 1.57 3.36 -1.88
N ASN A 62 0.48 4.13 -1.87
CA ASN A 62 -0.87 3.59 -1.91
C ASN A 62 -1.10 2.70 -3.15
N ILE A 63 -0.65 3.17 -4.33
CA ILE A 63 -0.67 2.40 -5.58
C ILE A 63 0.12 1.09 -5.42
N ALA A 64 1.32 1.14 -4.85
CA ALA A 64 2.14 -0.05 -4.63
C ALA A 64 1.43 -1.07 -3.73
N VAL A 65 0.81 -0.63 -2.62
CA VAL A 65 0.06 -1.50 -1.72
C VAL A 65 -1.13 -2.15 -2.44
N TYR A 66 -1.86 -1.40 -3.25
CA TYR A 66 -2.99 -1.91 -4.03
C TYR A 66 -2.56 -2.95 -5.07
N PHE A 67 -1.46 -2.70 -5.77
CA PHE A 67 -0.90 -3.68 -6.71
C PHE A 67 -0.62 -5.01 -6.01
N TRP A 68 0.07 -5.00 -4.87
CA TRP A 68 0.41 -6.23 -4.14
C TRP A 68 -0.78 -6.91 -3.48
N LEU A 69 -1.85 -6.16 -3.17
CA LEU A 69 -3.12 -6.71 -2.73
C LEU A 69 -3.82 -7.47 -3.87
N VAL A 70 -3.91 -6.86 -5.06
CA VAL A 70 -4.46 -7.51 -6.26
C VAL A 70 -3.62 -8.72 -6.65
N PHE A 71 -2.30 -8.64 -6.54
CA PHE A 71 -1.40 -9.78 -6.76
C PHE A 71 -1.73 -10.96 -5.83
N GLN A 72 -1.96 -10.72 -4.53
CA GLN A 72 -2.34 -11.77 -3.59
C GLN A 72 -3.69 -12.40 -3.98
N ALA A 73 -4.69 -11.59 -4.30
CA ALA A 73 -5.99 -12.06 -4.77
C ALA A 73 -5.85 -12.93 -6.04
N LEU A 74 -5.11 -12.45 -7.05
CA LEU A 74 -4.85 -13.18 -8.29
C LEU A 74 -4.16 -14.53 -8.08
N THR A 75 -3.26 -14.62 -7.10
CA THR A 75 -2.44 -15.81 -6.85
C THR A 75 -3.00 -16.73 -5.77
N ALA A 76 -4.13 -16.39 -5.16
CA ALA A 76 -4.84 -17.22 -4.19
C ALA A 76 -5.53 -18.41 -4.90
N THR A 77 -4.90 -19.58 -4.84
CA THR A 77 -5.30 -20.72 -5.69
C THR A 77 -6.60 -21.39 -5.23
N ARG A 78 -6.72 -21.81 -3.96
CA ARG A 78 -7.92 -22.52 -3.44
C ARG A 78 -8.97 -21.61 -2.81
N LEU A 79 -8.71 -20.30 -2.69
CA LEU A 79 -9.64 -19.38 -2.04
C LEU A 79 -11.02 -19.41 -2.71
N TYR A 80 -11.01 -19.31 -4.04
CA TYR A 80 -12.21 -19.15 -4.83
C TYR A 80 -12.95 -20.47 -5.08
N ASP A 81 -12.35 -21.61 -4.76
CA ASP A 81 -13.01 -22.91 -4.85
C ASP A 81 -13.93 -23.16 -3.63
N LYS A 82 -13.80 -22.35 -2.56
CA LYS A 82 -14.59 -22.45 -1.34
C LYS A 82 -15.93 -21.69 -1.48
N PRO A 83 -17.06 -22.28 -1.04
CA PRO A 83 -18.33 -21.56 -0.93
C PRO A 83 -18.17 -20.33 -0.03
N GLY A 84 -18.75 -19.20 -0.44
CA GLY A 84 -18.74 -17.96 0.36
C GLY A 84 -17.54 -17.03 0.12
N ALA A 85 -16.56 -17.41 -0.72
CA ALA A 85 -15.49 -16.49 -1.14
C ALA A 85 -16.04 -15.30 -1.95
N VAL A 86 -17.02 -15.58 -2.81
CA VAL A 86 -17.85 -14.58 -3.51
C VAL A 86 -19.29 -15.07 -3.46
N SER A 87 -20.23 -14.18 -3.19
CA SER A 87 -21.65 -14.51 -3.19
C SER A 87 -22.47 -13.34 -3.71
N PHE A 88 -23.52 -13.64 -4.47
CA PHE A 88 -24.54 -12.66 -4.83
C PHE A 88 -25.73 -12.81 -3.89
N ARG A 89 -26.26 -11.68 -3.44
CA ARG A 89 -27.50 -11.63 -2.67
C ARG A 89 -28.62 -11.10 -3.56
N SER A 90 -29.71 -11.86 -3.66
CA SER A 90 -30.94 -11.46 -4.32
C SER A 90 -32.11 -11.67 -3.35
N GLY A 91 -32.62 -10.57 -2.78
CA GLY A 91 -33.57 -10.66 -1.66
C GLY A 91 -32.97 -11.37 -0.44
N SER A 92 -33.63 -12.43 0.03
CA SER A 92 -33.15 -13.29 1.13
C SER A 92 -32.21 -14.41 0.68
N GLU A 93 -32.09 -14.66 -0.62
CA GLU A 93 -31.27 -15.75 -1.15
C GLU A 93 -29.81 -15.30 -1.33
N VAL A 94 -28.87 -16.16 -0.94
CA VAL A 94 -27.43 -15.97 -1.12
C VAL A 94 -26.90 -17.09 -2.00
N THR A 95 -26.54 -16.76 -3.24
CA THR A 95 -25.99 -17.72 -4.20
C THR A 95 -24.47 -17.62 -4.19
N PRO A 96 -23.75 -18.68 -3.75
CA PRO A 96 -22.29 -18.68 -3.80
C PRO A 96 -21.79 -18.81 -5.24
N VAL A 97 -20.69 -18.13 -5.54
CA VAL A 97 -19.95 -18.30 -6.80
C VAL A 97 -18.60 -18.90 -6.45
N THR A 98 -18.14 -19.88 -7.24
CA THR A 98 -16.86 -20.56 -7.01
C THR A 98 -16.01 -20.62 -8.28
N GLY A 99 -14.78 -21.11 -8.14
CA GLY A 99 -13.83 -21.36 -9.22
C GLY A 99 -13.33 -20.09 -9.89
N GLU A 100 -13.12 -20.18 -11.20
CA GLU A 100 -12.53 -19.10 -12.00
C GLU A 100 -13.44 -17.87 -12.11
N ALA A 101 -14.76 -18.06 -12.20
CA ALA A 101 -15.72 -16.96 -12.23
C ALA A 101 -15.65 -16.11 -10.94
N ALA A 102 -15.63 -16.76 -9.78
CA ALA A 102 -15.45 -16.09 -8.49
C ALA A 102 -14.13 -15.32 -8.42
N ARG A 103 -13.03 -15.91 -8.91
CA ARG A 103 -11.73 -15.25 -8.96
C ARG A 103 -11.79 -13.96 -9.77
N TRP A 104 -12.33 -14.00 -10.98
CA TRP A 104 -12.39 -12.82 -11.84
C TRP A 104 -13.34 -11.74 -11.31
N ILE A 105 -14.50 -12.13 -10.78
CA ILE A 105 -15.42 -11.18 -10.13
C ILE A 105 -14.72 -10.47 -8.97
N ALA A 106 -14.05 -11.22 -8.09
CA ALA A 106 -13.32 -10.65 -6.97
C ALA A 106 -12.17 -9.75 -7.41
N VAL A 107 -11.36 -10.18 -8.38
CA VAL A 107 -10.19 -9.42 -8.86
C VAL A 107 -10.61 -8.17 -9.60
N VAL A 108 -11.60 -8.25 -10.49
CA VAL A 108 -12.11 -7.09 -11.23
C VAL A 108 -12.78 -6.11 -10.28
N GLY A 109 -13.64 -6.59 -9.37
CA GLY A 109 -14.28 -5.75 -8.37
C GLY A 109 -13.27 -5.06 -7.46
N LEU A 110 -12.27 -5.80 -6.96
CA LEU A 110 -11.18 -5.27 -6.16
C LEU A 110 -10.36 -4.24 -6.95
N THR A 111 -9.96 -4.56 -8.17
CA THR A 111 -9.17 -3.66 -9.02
C THR A 111 -9.94 -2.38 -9.35
N GLY A 112 -11.24 -2.50 -9.67
CA GLY A 112 -12.09 -1.34 -9.94
C GLY A 112 -12.23 -0.42 -8.73
N MET A 113 -12.53 -0.99 -7.55
CA MET A 113 -12.67 -0.23 -6.30
C MET A 113 -11.35 0.44 -5.90
N LEU A 114 -10.24 -0.32 -5.90
CA LEU A 114 -8.91 0.21 -5.54
C LEU A 114 -8.41 1.22 -6.57
N GLY A 115 -8.65 0.98 -7.86
CA GLY A 115 -8.31 1.91 -8.94
C GLY A 115 -9.04 3.23 -8.80
N PHE A 116 -10.35 3.19 -8.58
CA PHE A 116 -11.16 4.39 -8.34
C PHE A 116 -10.68 5.15 -7.09
N ALA A 117 -10.47 4.46 -5.97
CA ALA A 117 -9.96 5.07 -4.75
C ALA A 117 -8.57 5.71 -4.96
N SER A 118 -7.69 5.04 -5.71
CA SER A 118 -6.36 5.56 -6.04
C SER A 118 -6.40 6.81 -6.91
N VAL A 119 -7.34 6.89 -7.87
CA VAL A 119 -7.54 8.09 -8.69
C VAL A 119 -8.00 9.26 -7.82
N LEU A 120 -9.03 9.05 -6.98
CA LEU A 120 -9.51 10.07 -6.05
C LEU A 120 -8.40 10.55 -5.12
N HIS A 121 -7.68 9.63 -4.48
CA HIS A 121 -6.55 9.98 -3.61
C HIS A 121 -5.43 10.71 -4.37
N GLY A 122 -5.17 10.34 -5.62
CA GLY A 122 -4.20 11.01 -6.48
C GLY A 122 -4.59 12.45 -6.77
N MET A 123 -5.85 12.69 -7.12
CA MET A 123 -6.37 14.04 -7.32
C MET A 123 -6.20 14.91 -6.08
N PHE A 124 -6.55 14.39 -4.89
CA PHE A 124 -6.35 15.11 -3.63
C PHE A 124 -4.87 15.33 -3.32
N ALA A 125 -4.03 14.30 -3.44
CA ALA A 125 -2.60 14.39 -3.15
C ALA A 125 -1.90 15.38 -4.06
N ILE A 126 -2.19 15.36 -5.37
CA ILE A 126 -1.60 16.29 -6.35
C ILE A 126 -2.10 17.71 -6.09
N SER A 127 -3.41 17.91 -5.92
CA SER A 127 -3.97 19.24 -5.64
C SER A 127 -3.28 19.89 -4.42
N LEU A 128 -3.10 19.12 -3.36
CA LEU A 128 -2.41 19.58 -2.16
C LEU A 128 -0.91 19.70 -2.31
N ALA A 129 -0.28 18.85 -3.12
CA ALA A 129 1.12 19.00 -3.45
C ALA A 129 1.39 20.33 -4.15
N MET A 130 0.49 20.75 -5.06
CA MET A 130 0.62 22.05 -5.73
C MET A 130 0.48 23.22 -4.75
N THR A 131 -0.39 23.13 -3.75
CA THR A 131 -0.56 24.21 -2.74
C THR A 131 0.55 24.24 -1.70
N THR A 132 1.19 23.10 -1.44
CA THR A 132 2.29 22.94 -0.47
C THR A 132 3.68 23.00 -1.10
N GLY A 133 3.73 23.13 -2.42
CA GLY A 133 4.95 23.18 -3.22
C GLY A 133 5.58 21.80 -3.45
N THR A 134 6.19 21.64 -4.61
CA THR A 134 6.98 20.47 -5.01
C THR A 134 8.36 20.90 -5.50
N ARG A 135 9.37 20.08 -5.21
CA ARG A 135 10.73 20.17 -5.79
C ARG A 135 11.17 18.86 -6.44
N GLY A 136 10.43 17.79 -6.18
CA GLY A 136 10.66 16.47 -6.74
C GLY A 136 10.60 16.50 -8.26
N THR A 137 11.49 15.75 -8.88
CA THR A 137 11.47 15.49 -10.32
C THR A 137 10.73 14.19 -10.60
N LEU A 138 10.21 14.02 -11.83
CA LEU A 138 9.62 12.75 -12.27
C LEU A 138 10.57 11.56 -12.00
N ALA A 139 11.86 11.72 -12.31
CA ALA A 139 12.87 10.70 -12.05
C ALA A 139 12.96 10.34 -10.56
N SER A 140 12.95 11.33 -9.66
CA SER A 140 12.99 11.07 -8.21
C SER A 140 11.74 10.32 -7.71
N PHE A 141 10.56 10.63 -8.25
CA PHE A 141 9.33 9.92 -7.92
C PHE A 141 9.31 8.50 -8.47
N LEU A 142 9.81 8.27 -9.69
CA LEU A 142 9.93 6.93 -10.25
C LEU A 142 10.90 6.05 -9.45
N VAL A 143 12.04 6.61 -9.02
CA VAL A 143 12.99 5.90 -8.15
C VAL A 143 12.35 5.57 -6.80
N LEU A 144 11.69 6.53 -6.15
CA LEU A 144 10.98 6.26 -4.90
C LEU A 144 9.91 5.18 -5.11
N PHE A 145 9.08 5.30 -6.15
CA PHE A 145 8.04 4.33 -6.44
C PHE A 145 8.63 2.93 -6.63
N ALA A 146 9.73 2.80 -7.36
CA ALA A 146 10.42 1.52 -7.52
C ALA A 146 10.91 0.94 -6.17
N VAL A 147 11.46 1.78 -5.28
CA VAL A 147 11.90 1.37 -3.94
C VAL A 147 10.72 0.91 -3.08
N VAL A 148 9.65 1.70 -3.03
CA VAL A 148 8.45 1.39 -2.24
C VAL A 148 7.75 0.15 -2.80
N TRP A 149 7.56 0.08 -4.11
CA TRP A 149 6.98 -1.07 -4.78
C TRP A 149 7.78 -2.35 -4.52
N SER A 150 9.11 -2.28 -4.59
CA SER A 150 9.99 -3.42 -4.28
C SER A 150 9.91 -3.81 -2.81
N SER A 151 9.84 -2.83 -1.90
CA SER A 151 9.67 -3.06 -0.46
C SER A 151 8.41 -3.88 -0.16
N HIS A 152 7.27 -3.43 -0.69
CA HIS A 152 6.01 -4.18 -0.57
C HIS A 152 6.06 -5.53 -1.27
N GLY A 153 6.75 -5.63 -2.40
CA GLY A 153 6.93 -6.87 -3.13
C GLY A 153 7.68 -7.92 -2.33
N VAL A 154 8.81 -7.56 -1.74
CA VAL A 154 9.59 -8.45 -0.88
C VAL A 154 8.76 -8.88 0.34
N ALA A 155 8.14 -7.91 1.03
CA ALA A 155 7.30 -8.18 2.21
C ALA A 155 6.07 -9.05 1.89
N THR A 156 5.56 -9.00 0.65
CA THR A 156 4.41 -9.81 0.21
C THR A 156 4.86 -11.18 -0.29
N ILE A 157 5.76 -11.22 -1.28
CA ILE A 157 6.16 -12.44 -2.00
C ILE A 157 6.77 -13.47 -1.06
N LEU A 158 7.67 -13.07 -0.15
CA LEU A 158 8.36 -14.01 0.74
C LEU A 158 7.39 -14.86 1.56
N PRO A 159 6.52 -14.28 2.41
CA PRO A 159 5.58 -15.07 3.19
C PRO A 159 4.40 -15.60 2.36
N TRP A 160 4.01 -14.93 1.27
CA TRP A 160 2.86 -15.36 0.47
C TRP A 160 3.17 -16.53 -0.47
N ILE A 161 4.23 -16.40 -1.27
CA ILE A 161 4.71 -17.41 -2.21
C ILE A 161 5.66 -18.38 -1.50
N GLY A 162 6.75 -17.87 -0.91
CA GLY A 162 7.77 -18.71 -0.28
C GLY A 162 7.24 -19.48 0.93
N GLY A 163 6.34 -18.86 1.70
CA GLY A 163 5.65 -19.50 2.83
C GLY A 163 4.44 -20.36 2.45
N GLY A 164 4.07 -20.44 1.16
CA GLY A 164 2.95 -21.25 0.69
C GLY A 164 1.55 -20.76 1.08
N ARG A 165 1.41 -19.60 1.75
CA ARG A 165 0.10 -19.03 2.18
C ARG A 165 -0.90 -18.89 1.04
N ARG A 166 -0.43 -18.67 -0.20
CA ARG A 166 -1.26 -18.58 -1.41
C ARG A 166 -2.07 -19.84 -1.75
N HIS A 167 -1.68 -21.00 -1.22
CA HIS A 167 -2.30 -22.26 -1.60
C HIS A 167 -3.63 -22.50 -0.90
N ASP A 168 -3.74 -22.12 0.37
CA ASP A 168 -4.96 -22.27 1.13
C ASP A 168 -5.19 -21.08 2.06
N PRO A 169 -5.38 -19.87 1.50
CA PRO A 169 -5.57 -18.70 2.32
C PRO A 169 -7.00 -18.67 2.89
N ASP A 170 -7.11 -18.12 4.09
CA ASP A 170 -8.39 -17.62 4.60
C ASP A 170 -8.74 -16.30 3.89
N ALA A 171 -10.02 -16.08 3.58
CA ALA A 171 -10.49 -14.87 2.91
C ALA A 171 -10.13 -13.60 3.70
N THR A 172 -10.12 -13.70 5.03
CA THR A 172 -9.73 -12.59 5.90
C THR A 172 -8.22 -12.33 5.87
N ALA A 173 -7.42 -13.37 5.62
CA ALA A 173 -5.97 -13.31 5.57
C ALA A 173 -5.46 -12.67 4.27
N VAL A 174 -6.21 -12.80 3.16
CA VAL A 174 -5.86 -12.14 1.89
C VAL A 174 -5.85 -10.63 2.09
N GLY A 175 -4.65 -10.06 1.98
CA GLY A 175 -4.48 -8.62 2.13
C GLY A 175 -4.60 -8.11 3.55
N ALA A 176 -4.63 -8.95 4.60
CA ALA A 176 -4.61 -8.48 5.98
C ALA A 176 -3.41 -7.54 6.24
N ASP A 177 -2.23 -7.94 5.75
CA ASP A 177 -1.01 -7.14 5.82
C ASP A 177 -1.17 -5.80 5.07
N SER A 178 -1.75 -5.84 3.86
CA SER A 178 -2.05 -4.64 3.06
C SER A 178 -3.06 -3.72 3.74
N LYS A 179 -4.14 -4.26 4.33
CA LYS A 179 -5.18 -3.50 5.04
C LYS A 179 -4.61 -2.81 6.27
N ARG A 180 -3.77 -3.50 7.05
CA ARG A 180 -3.07 -2.91 8.20
C ARG A 180 -2.22 -1.72 7.73
N ARG A 181 -1.39 -1.91 6.70
CA ARG A 181 -0.56 -0.83 6.14
C ARG A 181 -1.39 0.34 5.61
N LEU A 182 -2.49 0.07 4.91
CA LEU A 182 -3.42 1.09 4.47
C LEU A 182 -3.99 1.86 5.65
N ALA A 183 -4.44 1.19 6.71
CA ALA A 183 -4.94 1.87 7.90
C ALA A 183 -3.88 2.80 8.50
N VAL A 184 -2.63 2.36 8.58
CA VAL A 184 -1.50 3.17 9.06
C VAL A 184 -1.25 4.39 8.18
N LEU A 185 -1.24 4.20 6.85
CA LEU A 185 -1.09 5.28 5.88
C LEU A 185 -2.20 6.31 6.04
N HIS A 186 -3.46 5.88 6.12
CA HIS A 186 -4.60 6.78 6.26
C HIS A 186 -4.59 7.49 7.62
N VAL A 187 -4.30 6.81 8.72
CA VAL A 187 -4.20 7.43 10.05
C VAL A 187 -3.09 8.48 10.08
N SER A 188 -1.92 8.17 9.51
CA SER A 188 -0.80 9.12 9.44
C SER A 188 -1.17 10.35 8.63
N LEU A 189 -1.82 10.14 7.48
CA LEU A 189 -2.30 11.20 6.60
C LEU A 189 -3.35 12.07 7.31
N ILE A 190 -4.39 11.46 7.89
CA ILE A 190 -5.42 12.18 8.67
C ILE A 190 -4.81 12.96 9.83
N ALA A 191 -3.89 12.38 10.60
CA ALA A 191 -3.21 13.06 11.70
C ALA A 191 -2.43 14.29 11.21
N THR A 192 -1.80 14.19 10.04
CA THR A 192 -1.05 15.29 9.42
C THR A 192 -1.99 16.40 8.94
N PHE A 193 -3.12 16.04 8.34
CA PHE A 193 -4.16 17.01 8.00
C PHE A 193 -4.69 17.70 9.25
N ALA A 194 -5.07 16.95 10.27
CA ALA A 194 -5.55 17.47 11.55
C ALA A 194 -4.54 18.48 12.13
N PHE A 195 -3.26 18.12 12.16
CA PHE A 195 -2.18 19.00 12.60
C PHE A 195 -2.09 20.28 11.77
N LEU A 196 -2.12 20.18 10.43
CA LEU A 196 -2.11 21.33 9.52
C LEU A 196 -3.31 22.26 9.74
N GLN A 197 -4.49 21.73 10.12
CA GLN A 197 -5.65 22.57 10.45
C GLN A 197 -5.39 23.36 11.73
N LEU A 198 -4.92 22.66 12.77
CA LEU A 198 -4.72 23.22 14.09
C LEU A 198 -3.64 24.29 14.12
N THR A 199 -2.60 24.17 13.30
CA THR A 199 -1.54 25.19 13.20
C THR A 199 -1.88 26.36 12.27
N GLY A 200 -3.14 26.47 11.81
CA GLY A 200 -3.59 27.57 10.95
C GLY A 200 -3.16 27.47 9.49
N GLY A 201 -2.55 26.35 9.08
CA GLY A 201 -2.11 26.12 7.70
C GLY A 201 -3.27 25.95 6.71
N MET A 202 -4.47 25.60 7.18
CA MET A 202 -5.60 25.24 6.32
C MET A 202 -6.62 26.34 5.99
N LYS A 203 -6.46 27.59 6.45
CA LYS A 203 -7.33 28.67 5.92
C LYS A 203 -7.20 28.80 4.39
N SER A 204 -6.10 28.31 3.82
CA SER A 204 -5.87 28.16 2.38
C SER A 204 -6.47 26.89 1.76
N LEU A 205 -6.87 25.87 2.53
CA LEU A 205 -7.31 24.58 1.99
C LEU A 205 -8.77 24.61 1.55
N ASN A 206 -9.65 25.24 2.33
CA ASN A 206 -11.01 25.55 1.85
C ASN A 206 -10.94 26.49 0.64
N ALA A 207 -10.08 27.51 0.70
CA ALA A 207 -9.84 28.38 -0.45
C ALA A 207 -9.22 27.65 -1.65
N ALA A 208 -8.38 26.63 -1.46
CA ALA A 208 -7.77 25.84 -2.54
C ALA A 208 -8.66 24.70 -3.04
N VAL A 209 -9.63 24.23 -2.27
CA VAL A 209 -10.69 23.36 -2.78
C VAL A 209 -11.67 24.21 -3.58
N ASP A 210 -12.01 25.41 -3.10
CA ASP A 210 -12.89 26.36 -3.80
C ASP A 210 -12.24 26.95 -5.06
N LEU A 211 -10.94 27.29 -5.04
CA LEU A 211 -10.18 27.82 -6.18
C LEU A 211 -9.57 26.71 -7.04
N GLY A 212 -9.03 25.67 -6.43
CA GLY A 212 -8.18 24.68 -7.11
C GLY A 212 -8.91 23.51 -7.76
N PHE A 213 -10.22 23.30 -7.56
CA PHE A 213 -10.98 22.40 -8.44
C PHE A 213 -11.48 23.13 -9.69
N GLY A 214 -11.91 24.39 -9.58
CA GLY A 214 -12.32 25.20 -10.73
C GLY A 214 -11.14 25.68 -11.58
N ASP A 215 -10.20 26.41 -10.98
CA ASP A 215 -9.09 27.05 -11.69
C ASP A 215 -8.05 26.06 -12.22
N PHE A 216 -7.95 24.86 -11.63
CA PHE A 216 -7.09 23.79 -12.15
C PHE A 216 -7.55 23.28 -13.52
N PHE A 217 -8.86 23.18 -13.77
CA PHE A 217 -9.39 22.89 -15.11
C PHE A 217 -9.36 24.12 -16.03
N HIS A 218 -9.27 25.33 -15.49
CA HIS A 218 -9.29 26.58 -16.24
C HIS A 218 -7.91 27.24 -16.46
N GLY A 219 -6.82 26.63 -15.98
CA GLY A 219 -5.44 27.07 -16.26
C GLY A 219 -5.01 28.35 -15.54
N GLY A 220 -5.61 28.66 -14.39
CA GLY A 220 -5.25 29.84 -13.61
C GLY A 220 -3.81 29.77 -13.04
N PRO A 221 -3.13 30.93 -12.83
CA PRO A 221 -1.82 30.96 -12.20
C PRO A 221 -1.90 30.47 -10.76
N LEU A 222 -1.03 29.52 -10.40
CA LEU A 222 -0.99 28.95 -9.05
C LEU A 222 -0.50 29.98 -8.03
N PRO A 223 -1.15 30.08 -6.85
CA PRO A 223 -0.66 30.93 -5.77
C PRO A 223 0.78 30.55 -5.39
N GLN A 224 1.64 31.54 -5.14
CA GLN A 224 2.98 31.26 -4.61
C GLN A 224 2.85 30.59 -3.24
N ALA A 225 3.43 29.40 -3.11
CA ALA A 225 3.34 28.62 -1.88
C ALA A 225 4.01 29.38 -0.72
N PRO A 226 3.32 29.60 0.42
CA PRO A 226 3.96 30.12 1.61
C PRO A 226 5.09 29.17 2.05
N THR A 227 6.11 29.71 2.70
CA THR A 227 7.19 28.93 3.32
C THR A 227 6.61 28.06 4.44
N MET A 228 6.11 26.88 4.08
CA MET A 228 5.50 25.97 5.03
C MET A 228 6.55 25.31 5.93
N SER A 229 6.17 25.17 7.20
CA SER A 229 6.93 24.42 8.20
C SER A 229 7.15 22.98 7.74
N LEU A 230 8.36 22.43 7.96
CA LEU A 230 8.68 21.02 7.67
C LEU A 230 8.06 20.05 8.69
N VAL A 231 7.53 20.57 9.81
CA VAL A 231 6.99 19.77 10.93
C VAL A 231 5.93 18.75 10.49
N PRO A 232 4.94 19.09 9.63
CA PRO A 232 3.92 18.12 9.19
C PRO A 232 4.52 16.93 8.43
N ALA A 233 5.51 17.17 7.57
CA ALA A 233 6.18 16.11 6.83
C ALA A 233 6.98 15.19 7.77
N VAL A 234 7.68 15.75 8.76
CA VAL A 234 8.42 14.98 9.77
C VAL A 234 7.47 14.15 10.63
N VAL A 235 6.35 14.72 11.08
CA VAL A 235 5.34 14.00 11.89
C VAL A 235 4.71 12.86 11.10
N LEU A 236 4.33 13.10 9.84
CA LEU A 236 3.77 12.10 8.93
C LEU A 236 4.72 10.90 8.78
N ILE A 237 5.97 11.17 8.41
CA ILE A 237 6.96 10.12 8.13
C ILE A 237 7.37 9.41 9.42
N GLY A 238 7.55 10.15 10.53
CA GLY A 238 7.90 9.60 11.82
C GLY A 238 6.81 8.67 12.37
N THR A 239 5.54 9.08 12.28
CA THR A 239 4.40 8.26 12.73
C THR A 239 4.30 6.98 11.91
N LYS A 240 4.42 7.09 10.58
CA LYS A 240 4.41 5.92 9.70
C LYS A 240 5.55 4.96 10.03
N LEU A 241 6.78 5.46 10.11
CA LEU A 241 7.97 4.65 10.43
C LEU A 241 7.79 3.93 11.77
N PHE A 242 7.31 4.63 12.80
CA PHE A 242 7.06 4.05 14.10
C PHE A 242 6.07 2.87 14.02
N VAL A 243 4.95 3.04 13.32
CA VAL A 243 3.94 1.99 13.23
C VAL A 243 4.42 0.82 12.35
N ASP A 244 5.15 1.08 11.26
CA ASP A 244 5.76 0.03 10.44
C ASP A 244 6.75 -0.81 11.26
N VAL A 245 7.61 -0.16 12.06
CA VAL A 245 8.56 -0.84 12.95
C VAL A 245 7.84 -1.66 14.01
N LEU A 246 6.84 -1.10 14.69
CA LEU A 246 6.02 -1.85 15.65
C LEU A 246 5.32 -3.04 14.98
N GLY A 247 4.88 -2.88 13.74
CA GLY A 247 4.26 -3.96 12.98
C GLY A 247 5.20 -5.12 12.66
N LEU A 248 6.49 -4.84 12.48
CA LEU A 248 7.53 -5.84 12.27
C LEU A 248 7.97 -6.51 13.58
N LEU A 249 7.85 -5.80 14.71
CA LEU A 249 8.21 -6.32 16.03
C LEU A 249 7.09 -7.15 16.69
N ASP A 250 5.84 -7.04 16.24
CA ASP A 250 4.72 -7.83 16.76
C ASP A 250 4.98 -9.32 16.45
N PRO A 251 5.37 -10.13 17.46
CA PRO A 251 5.80 -11.49 17.25
C PRO A 251 4.61 -12.43 17.11
N ARG A 252 3.37 -11.91 17.01
CA ARG A 252 2.20 -12.72 16.71
C ARG A 252 2.59 -13.64 15.56
N PRO A 253 2.74 -14.94 15.83
CA PRO A 253 3.00 -15.88 14.78
C PRO A 253 1.87 -15.65 13.78
N SER A 254 2.14 -15.84 12.50
CA SER A 254 1.10 -16.25 11.57
C SER A 254 0.55 -17.59 12.10
N GLY A 255 -0.22 -17.50 13.18
CA GLY A 255 -0.71 -18.60 13.97
C GLY A 255 -1.64 -19.36 13.07
N SER A 256 -1.56 -20.68 13.19
CA SER A 256 -2.46 -21.68 12.62
C SER A 256 -1.96 -22.53 11.45
N VAL A 257 -0.75 -22.36 10.90
CA VAL A 257 -0.25 -23.37 9.93
C VAL A 257 0.63 -24.41 10.63
N SER A 258 1.65 -23.99 11.38
CA SER A 258 2.52 -24.92 12.12
C SER A 258 1.80 -25.60 13.29
N ALA A 259 0.90 -24.90 13.99
CA ALA A 259 0.06 -25.49 15.02
C ALA A 259 -0.93 -26.53 14.45
N ARG A 260 -1.59 -26.23 13.31
CA ARG A 260 -2.49 -27.19 12.65
C ARG A 260 -1.76 -28.37 12.01
N ARG A 261 -0.53 -28.19 11.54
CA ARG A 261 0.30 -29.31 11.04
C ARG A 261 0.73 -30.24 12.17
N ALA A 262 1.17 -29.68 13.30
CA ALA A 262 1.51 -30.47 14.49
C ALA A 262 0.30 -31.21 15.08
N GLU A 263 -0.90 -30.63 14.97
CA GLU A 263 -2.17 -31.24 15.43
C GLU A 263 -2.72 -32.29 14.45
N ALA A 264 -2.48 -32.12 13.15
CA ALA A 264 -2.81 -33.13 12.14
C ALA A 264 -1.85 -34.34 12.20
N ASP A 265 -0.55 -34.09 12.47
CA ASP A 265 0.44 -35.16 12.62
C ASP A 265 0.34 -35.88 13.98
N SER A 266 -0.37 -35.32 14.98
CA SER A 266 -0.61 -35.98 16.27
C SER A 266 -1.88 -36.84 16.32
N THR A 267 -2.72 -36.76 15.29
CA THR A 267 -4.00 -37.49 15.17
C THR A 267 -3.98 -38.60 14.12
N ALA A 268 -2.83 -38.82 13.47
CA ALA A 268 -2.55 -39.93 12.54
C ALA A 268 -1.61 -40.95 13.20
#